data_AF-A0AAW2QUR0-F1
#
_entry.id   AF-A0AAW2QUR0-F1
#
_cell.length_a   1.000
_cell.length_b   1.000
_cell.length_c   1.000
_cell.angle_alpha   90.00
_cell.angle_beta   90.00
_cell.angle_gamma   90.00
#
_symmetry.space_group_name_H-M   'P 1'
#
loop_
_entity.id
_entity.type
_entity.pdbx_description
1 polymer ?
#
loop_
_entity_poly.entity_id
_entity_poly.type
_entity_poly.pdbx_seq_one_letter_code
_entity_poly.pdbx_strand_id
1 'polypeptide(L)'
;MRKQQHLDELIAQESKMQEENKKLRQMIDGASELYINFASENNVLRAQVAELTDRLRSLNSVLQIASEVSGLAFDIPDIPVCLHAAALSCSAHPCIC
;
A
#
# COMPACT_ATOMS: atom_id res chain seq x y z
N MET A 1 -49.21 -31.51 4.15
CA MET A 1 -47.96 -31.83 4.86
C MET A 1 -46.70 -31.55 4.03
N ARG A 2 -46.44 -32.22 2.88
CA ARG A 2 -45.20 -32.00 2.10
C ARG A 2 -44.93 -30.55 1.67
N LYS A 3 -45.96 -29.80 1.26
CA LYS A 3 -45.80 -28.38 0.87
C LYS A 3 -45.38 -27.49 2.05
N GLN A 4 -45.88 -27.76 3.26
CA GLN A 4 -45.52 -26.99 4.46
C GLN A 4 -44.08 -27.29 4.87
N GLN A 5 -43.68 -28.57 4.89
CA GLN A 5 -42.30 -28.97 5.16
C GLN A 5 -41.31 -28.30 4.19
N HIS A 6 -41.64 -28.27 2.90
CA HIS A 6 -40.80 -27.62 1.92
C HIS A 6 -40.71 -26.10 2.13
N LEU A 7 -41.81 -25.45 2.53
CA LEU A 7 -41.79 -24.03 2.89
C LEU A 7 -40.91 -23.78 4.12
N ASP A 8 -41.03 -24.61 5.15
CA ASP A 8 -40.23 -24.50 6.38
C ASP A 8 -38.72 -24.71 6.09
N GLU A 9 -38.38 -25.65 5.20
CA GLU A 9 -37.01 -25.86 4.72
C GLU A 9 -36.46 -24.64 3.98
N LEU A 10 -37.25 -24.02 3.09
CA LEU A 10 -36.84 -22.81 2.37
C LEU A 10 -36.61 -21.63 3.32
N ILE A 11 -37.48 -21.44 4.32
CA ILE A 11 -37.33 -20.40 5.34
C ILE A 11 -36.03 -20.63 6.16
N ALA A 12 -35.74 -21.88 6.51
CA ALA A 12 -34.49 -22.22 7.21
C ALA A 12 -33.25 -21.95 6.34
N GLN A 13 -33.31 -22.27 5.04
CA GLN A 13 -32.23 -21.97 4.10
C GLN A 13 -32.02 -20.47 3.92
N GLU A 14 -33.09 -19.69 3.77
CA GLU A 14 -33.02 -18.23 3.68
C GLU A 14 -32.36 -17.63 4.93
N SER A 15 -32.80 -18.05 6.12
CA SER A 15 -32.24 -17.60 7.40
C SER A 15 -30.74 -17.91 7.50
N LYS A 16 -30.33 -19.11 7.06
CA LYS A 16 -28.92 -19.50 7.02
C LYS A 16 -28.12 -18.64 6.05
N MET A 17 -28.62 -18.40 4.84
CA MET A 17 -27.95 -17.56 3.84
C MET A 17 -27.84 -16.10 4.31
N GLN A 18 -28.86 -15.58 5.01
CA GLN A 18 -28.81 -14.24 5.58
C GLN A 18 -27.68 -14.11 6.62
N GLU A 19 -27.52 -15.11 7.50
CA GLU A 19 -26.43 -15.11 8.48
C GLU A 19 -25.05 -15.28 7.83
N GLU A 20 -24.93 -16.16 6.84
CA GLU A 20 -23.68 -16.32 6.06
C GLU A 20 -23.30 -15.01 5.34
N ASN A 21 -24.27 -14.34 4.72
CA ASN A 21 -24.06 -13.05 4.08
C ASN A 21 -23.63 -11.97 5.07
N LYS A 22 -24.21 -11.95 6.28
CA LYS A 22 -23.83 -11.02 7.33
C LYS A 22 -22.38 -11.25 7.76
N LYS A 23 -21.99 -12.51 7.96
CA LYS A 23 -20.61 -12.88 8.30
C LYS A 23 -19.62 -12.49 7.18
N LEU A 24 -19.97 -12.74 5.92
CA LEU A 24 -19.14 -12.35 4.79
C LEU A 24 -18.95 -10.83 4.71
N ARG A 25 -20.00 -10.05 4.92
CA ARG A 25 -19.89 -8.58 4.97
C ARG A 25 -18.92 -8.14 6.07
N GLN A 26 -19.07 -8.67 7.28
CA GLN A 26 -18.16 -8.35 8.40
C GLN A 26 -16.70 -8.69 8.07
N MET A 27 -16.45 -9.82 7.40
CA MET A 27 -15.11 -10.20 6.96
C MET A 27 -14.55 -9.25 5.90
N ILE A 28 -15.38 -8.86 4.92
CA ILE A 28 -15.00 -7.90 3.87
C ILE A 28 -14.69 -6.54 4.48
N ASP A 29 -15.53 -6.05 5.38
CA ASP A 29 -15.35 -4.76 6.06
C ASP A 29 -14.03 -4.75 6.85
N GLY A 30 -13.78 -5.79 7.65
CA GLY A 30 -12.53 -5.92 8.39
C GLY A 30 -11.29 -6.02 7.50
N ALA A 31 -11.36 -6.76 6.38
CA ALA A 31 -10.26 -6.84 5.42
C ALA A 31 -10.01 -5.50 4.72
N SER A 32 -11.07 -4.75 4.42
CA SER A 32 -10.99 -3.42 3.82
C SER A 32 -10.32 -2.42 4.75
N GLU A 33 -10.69 -2.40 6.04
CA GLU A 33 -10.04 -1.54 7.05
C GLU A 33 -8.55 -1.85 7.18
N LEU A 34 -8.17 -3.13 7.26
CA LEU A 34 -6.77 -3.55 7.31
C LEU A 34 -6.01 -3.10 6.06
N TYR A 35 -6.60 -3.28 4.87
CA TYR A 35 -5.99 -2.84 3.62
C TYR A 35 -5.74 -1.32 3.60
N ILE A 36 -6.72 -0.52 4.03
CA ILE A 36 -6.59 0.95 4.10
C ILE A 36 -5.44 1.33 5.04
N ASN A 37 -5.35 0.69 6.21
CA ASN A 37 -4.27 0.95 7.17
C ASN A 37 -2.90 0.63 6.57
N PHE A 38 -2.72 -0.55 5.97
CA PHE A 38 -1.46 -0.91 5.31
C PHE A 38 -1.13 -0.01 4.11
N ALA A 39 -2.13 0.42 3.33
CA ALA A 39 -1.92 1.36 2.24
C ALA A 39 -1.42 2.73 2.77
N SER A 40 -1.95 3.18 3.91
CA SER A 40 -1.51 4.41 4.57
C SER A 40 -0.07 4.32 5.07
N GLU A 41 0.30 3.22 5.72
CA GLU A 41 1.67 2.97 6.20
C GLU A 41 2.66 2.91 5.02
N ASN A 42 2.29 2.23 3.94
CA ASN A 42 3.09 2.20 2.72
C ASN A 42 3.31 3.59 2.12
N ASN A 43 2.31 4.47 2.19
CA ASN A 43 2.46 5.85 1.71
C ASN A 43 3.44 6.65 2.59
N VAL A 44 3.39 6.47 3.91
CA VAL A 44 4.37 7.07 4.82
C VAL A 44 5.78 6.59 4.50
N LEU A 45 5.98 5.28 4.34
CA LEU A 45 7.28 4.70 4.00
C LEU A 45 7.80 5.22 2.65
N ARG A 46 6.94 5.33 1.64
CA ARG A 46 7.31 5.91 0.33
C ARG A 46 7.74 7.37 0.45
N ALA A 47 7.01 8.18 1.24
CA ALA A 47 7.38 9.57 1.49
C ALA A 47 8.73 9.69 2.20
N GLN A 48 9.00 8.83 3.19
CA GLN A 48 10.30 8.79 3.87
C GLN A 48 11.43 8.38 2.92
N VAL A 49 11.23 7.39 2.06
CA VAL A 49 12.22 7.01 1.05
C VAL A 49 12.50 8.17 0.09
N ALA A 50 11.47 8.88 -0.37
CA ALA A 50 11.63 10.05 -1.23
C ALA A 50 12.45 11.16 -0.54
N GLU A 51 12.10 11.52 0.70
CA GLU A 51 12.83 12.54 1.47
C GLU A 51 14.30 12.16 1.66
N LEU A 52 14.58 10.91 2.06
CA LEU A 52 15.95 10.43 2.26
C LEU A 52 16.74 10.42 0.95
N THR A 53 16.09 10.06 -0.15
CA THR A 53 16.69 10.10 -1.50
C THR A 53 17.08 11.51 -1.90
N ASP A 54 16.19 12.49 -1.68
CA ASP A 54 16.45 13.89 -1.99
C ASP A 54 17.54 14.48 -1.11
N ARG A 55 17.55 14.14 0.18
CA ARG A 55 18.62 14.53 1.11
C ARG A 55 19.97 13.95 0.69
N LEU A 56 20.01 12.68 0.29
CA LEU A 56 21.23 12.04 -0.21
C LEU A 56 21.71 12.72 -1.50
N ARG A 57 20.81 13.04 -2.43
CA ARG A 57 21.16 13.75 -3.66
C ARG A 57 21.74 15.14 -3.39
N SER A 58 21.16 15.86 -2.43
CA SER A 58 21.68 17.16 -1.98
C SER A 58 23.09 17.05 -1.41
N LEU A 59 23.35 16.08 -0.53
CA LEU A 59 24.69 15.83 0.02
C LEU A 59 25.70 15.43 -1.07
N ASN A 60 25.31 14.56 -2.00
CA ASN A 60 26.14 14.18 -3.14
C ASN A 60 26.52 15.40 -4.00
N SER A 61 25.59 16.33 -4.21
CA SER A 61 25.86 17.57 -4.95
C SER A 61 26.86 18.48 -4.20
N VAL A 62 26.75 18.59 -2.87
CA VAL A 62 27.73 19.33 -2.06
C VAL A 62 29.12 18.69 -2.15
N LEU A 63 29.21 17.36 -2.13
CA LEU A 63 30.48 16.65 -2.28
C LEU A 63 31.09 16.86 -3.67
N GLN A 64 30.28 16.93 -4.74
CA GLN A 64 30.76 17.28 -6.08
C GLN A 64 31.38 18.68 -6.10
N ILE A 65 30.69 19.68 -5.55
CA ILE A 65 31.22 21.05 -5.46
C ILE A 65 32.52 21.09 -4.63
N ALA A 66 32.56 20.38 -3.50
CA ALA A 66 33.76 20.30 -2.68
C ALA A 66 34.93 19.64 -3.44
N SER A 67 34.65 18.61 -4.24
CA SER A 67 35.65 17.96 -5.10
C SER A 67 36.25 18.94 -6.10
N GLU A 68 35.40 19.71 -6.77
CA GLU A 68 35.80 20.70 -7.77
C GLU A 68 36.66 21.82 -7.15
N VAL A 69 36.28 22.31 -5.97
CA VAL A 69 37.00 23.42 -5.31
C VAL A 69 38.32 22.96 -4.70
N SER A 70 38.36 21.78 -4.08
CA SER A 70 39.55 21.29 -3.38
C SER A 70 40.55 20.56 -4.29
N GLY A 71 40.12 20.12 -5.47
CA GLY A 71 40.91 19.25 -6.35
C GLY A 71 41.08 17.83 -5.80
N LEU A 72 40.40 17.48 -4.70
CA LEU A 72 40.39 16.14 -4.12
C LEU A 72 39.21 15.34 -4.70
N ALA A 73 39.48 14.11 -5.13
CA ALA A 73 38.42 13.20 -5.55
C ALA A 73 37.71 12.62 -4.32
N PHE A 74 36.40 12.82 -4.24
CA PHE A 74 35.54 12.15 -3.27
C PHE A 74 34.82 10.99 -3.97
N ASP A 75 34.80 9.80 -3.35
CA ASP A 75 34.02 8.66 -3.82
C ASP A 75 32.54 8.88 -3.50
N ILE A 76 31.81 9.46 -4.46
CA ILE A 76 30.38 9.78 -4.30
C ILE A 76 29.57 8.62 -4.87
N PRO A 77 28.74 7.93 -4.05
CA PRO A 77 27.98 6.78 -4.51
C PRO A 77 26.79 7.19 -5.39
N ASP A 78 26.55 6.40 -6.45
CA ASP A 78 25.35 6.52 -7.27
C ASP A 78 24.10 6.12 -6.49
N ILE A 79 23.05 6.92 -6.63
CA ILE A 79 21.75 6.64 -5.99
C ILE A 79 21.01 5.59 -6.85
N PRO A 80 20.60 4.44 -6.28
CA PRO A 80 19.93 3.39 -7.06
C PRO A 80 18.64 3.87 -7.74
N VAL A 81 18.42 3.41 -8.98
CA VAL A 81 17.26 3.78 -9.82
C VAL A 81 15.92 3.37 -9.18
N CYS A 82 15.92 2.30 -8.37
CA CYS A 82 14.72 1.85 -7.65
C CYS A 82 14.20 2.85 -6.60
N LEU A 83 15.05 3.74 -6.07
CA LEU A 83 14.61 4.81 -5.16
C LEU A 83 13.96 5.98 -5.90
N HIS A 84 14.21 6.13 -7.21
CA HIS A 84 13.61 7.18 -8.04
C HIS A 84 12.15 6.86 -8.44
N ALA A 85 11.80 5.57 -8.58
CA ALA A 85 10.46 5.13 -8.99
C ALA A 85 9.42 5.19 -7.86
N ALA A 86 9.86 5.15 -6.58
CA ALA A 86 8.98 5.18 -5.41
C ALA A 86 8.19 6.50 -5.25
N ALA A 87 8.60 7.57 -5.94
CA ALA A 87 7.97 8.89 -5.92
C ALA A 87 6.84 9.06 -6.96
N LEU A 88 6.69 8.13 -7.92
CA LEU A 88 5.89 8.36 -9.15
C LEU A 88 4.50 7.72 -9.18
N SER A 89 4.09 6.92 -8.20
CA SER A 89 2.73 6.36 -8.17
C SER A 89 1.90 6.95 -7.02
N CYS A 90 1.71 8.26 -7.08
CA CYS A 90 0.58 8.90 -6.42
C CYS A 90 -0.66 8.69 -7.30
N SER A 91 -1.43 7.64 -7.04
CA SER A 91 -2.87 7.71 -7.20
C SER A 91 -3.54 6.73 -6.25
N ALA A 92 -4.49 7.23 -5.48
CA ALA A 92 -5.39 6.47 -4.64
C ALA A 92 -6.35 5.61 -5.49
N HIS A 93 -5.80 4.70 -6.28
CA HIS A 93 -6.56 3.67 -7.00
C HIS A 93 -5.94 2.31 -6.71
N PRO A 94 -6.75 1.28 -6.38
CA PRO A 94 -6.26 -0.07 -6.22
C PRO A 94 -5.82 -0.60 -7.60
N CYS A 95 -4.55 -0.44 -7.93
CA CYS A 95 -3.94 -1.19 -9.02
C CYS A 95 -3.79 -2.63 -8.55
N ILE A 96 -4.65 -3.50 -9.10
CA ILE A 96 -4.44 -4.94 -9.16
C ILE A 96 -3.22 -5.13 -10.06
N CYS A 97 -2.09 -5.53 -9.49
CA CYS A 97 -0.98 -6.12 -10.23
C CYS A 97 -1.20 -7.63 -10.35
#